data_AF-A0AA43QZ53-F1
#
_entry.id   AF-A0AA43QZ53-F1
#
_cell.length_a   1.000
_cell.length_b   1.000
_cell.length_c   1.000
_cell.angle_alpha   90.00
_cell.angle_beta   90.00
_cell.angle_gamma   90.00
#
_symmetry.space_group_name_H-M   'P 1'
#
loop_
_entity.id
_entity.type
_entity.pdbx_description
1 polymer ?
#
loop_
_entity_poly.entity_id
_entity_poly.type
_entity_poly.pdbx_seq_one_letter_code
_entity_poly.pdbx_strand_id
1 'polypeptide(L)'
;MHLHRDSIIGNTLNGRLVTFDDGMVWRLVEKLSEKPWEGSFDDDQTVIDPYEAHAVYECEQVTGKQPGQRAIIKVRIEYDQRLSHPDINANLFYRVPEALDPDEVPTDRAKHALGMQLGWNTRNEIEQLQRLTKAGSKVTPKLLAVRIEQQDETLMWEKCDESQYDVRWWMPGGYVVYILMEKLPALGLTQQIFWDLEFSERQAIRASFRKELMSVLPQKASRTID
;
A
#
# COMPACT_ATOMS: atom_id res chain seq x y z
N MET A 1 -17.12 -9.57 21.14
CA MET A 1 -15.79 -8.97 20.89
C MET A 1 -15.66 -8.76 19.40
N HIS A 2 -15.84 -7.53 18.91
CA HIS A 2 -15.69 -7.22 17.49
C HIS A 2 -14.20 -7.08 17.21
N LEU A 3 -13.59 -8.08 16.56
CA LEU A 3 -12.26 -7.91 15.96
C LEU A 3 -12.37 -6.72 15.00
N HIS A 4 -11.54 -5.70 15.20
CA HIS A 4 -11.50 -4.53 14.32
C HIS A 4 -11.09 -4.99 12.92
N ARG A 5 -12.10 -5.13 12.04
CA ARG A 5 -12.00 -5.59 10.65
C ARG A 5 -11.28 -4.61 9.72
N ASP A 6 -10.81 -3.48 10.26
CA ASP A 6 -10.31 -2.34 9.48
C ASP A 6 -8.78 -2.28 9.36
N SER A 7 -8.06 -3.24 9.97
CA SER A 7 -6.58 -3.25 10.01
C SER A 7 -6.02 -4.64 9.75
N ILE A 8 -5.61 -4.87 8.50
CA ILE A 8 -5.00 -6.09 7.96
C ILE A 8 -3.51 -6.20 8.33
N ILE A 9 -2.78 -5.09 8.25
CA ILE A 9 -1.36 -4.97 8.57
C ILE A 9 -1.16 -4.77 10.07
N GLY A 10 -2.12 -4.13 10.76
CA GLY A 10 -2.02 -3.90 12.20
C GLY A 10 -0.75 -3.13 12.57
N ASN A 11 -0.19 -3.42 13.74
CA ASN A 11 1.06 -2.83 14.21
C ASN A 11 2.29 -3.69 13.93
N THR A 12 2.15 -4.79 13.19
CA THR A 12 3.21 -5.80 13.08
C THR A 12 4.43 -5.34 12.30
N LEU A 13 4.32 -4.30 11.49
CA LEU A 13 5.50 -3.74 10.83
C LEU A 13 6.15 -2.59 11.62
N ASN A 14 5.62 -2.23 12.79
CA ASN A 14 6.22 -1.18 13.63
C ASN A 14 7.62 -1.61 14.08
N GLY A 15 8.62 -0.76 13.84
CA GLY A 15 10.01 -1.05 14.15
C GLY A 15 10.74 -1.90 13.11
N ARG A 16 10.04 -2.43 12.09
CA ARG A 16 10.67 -3.24 11.03
C ARG A 16 11.75 -2.45 10.31
N LEU A 17 12.89 -3.10 10.08
CA LEU A 17 13.96 -2.62 9.23
C LEU A 17 13.73 -3.08 7.79
N VAL A 18 13.76 -2.15 6.85
CA VAL A 18 13.67 -2.40 5.41
C VAL A 18 15.00 -2.04 4.79
N THR A 19 15.63 -3.00 4.14
CA THR A 19 16.89 -2.79 3.42
C THR A 19 16.59 -2.68 1.92
N PHE A 20 17.01 -1.56 1.32
CA PHE A 20 16.86 -1.31 -0.11
C PHE A 20 18.11 -1.78 -0.87
N ASP A 21 18.00 -1.92 -2.19
CA ASP A 21 19.06 -2.48 -3.05
C ASP A 21 20.36 -1.65 -3.05
N ASP A 22 20.29 -0.38 -2.66
CA ASP A 22 21.45 0.50 -2.49
C ASP A 22 22.14 0.35 -1.12
N GLY A 23 21.69 -0.60 -0.30
CA GLY A 23 22.20 -0.88 1.04
C GLY A 23 21.67 0.08 2.12
N MET A 24 20.79 1.02 1.78
CA MET A 24 20.16 1.87 2.78
C MET A 24 19.16 1.08 3.61
N VAL A 25 19.18 1.30 4.92
CA VAL A 25 18.28 0.65 5.87
C VAL A 25 17.38 1.71 6.51
N TRP A 26 16.08 1.48 6.44
CA TRP A 26 15.06 2.36 7.00
C TRP A 26 14.22 1.62 8.03
N ARG A 27 13.93 2.27 9.14
CA ARG A 27 13.04 1.74 10.19
C ARG A 27 11.66 2.33 10.04
N LEU A 28 10.62 1.48 10.03
CA LEU A 28 9.23 1.93 10.13
C LEU A 28 8.98 2.39 11.58
N VAL A 29 8.63 3.66 11.78
CA VAL A 29 8.52 4.26 13.13
C VAL A 29 7.08 4.32 13.58
N GLU A 30 6.22 4.97 12.80
CA GLU A 30 4.83 5.21 13.16
C GLU A 30 3.92 4.97 11.96
N LYS A 31 2.86 4.20 12.16
CA LYS A 31 1.81 4.01 11.15
C LYS A 31 0.88 5.22 11.14
N LEU A 32 0.87 5.96 10.05
CA LEU A 32 0.06 7.18 9.86
C LEU A 32 -1.36 6.85 9.39
N SER A 33 -1.51 5.81 8.56
CA SER A 33 -2.81 5.37 8.08
C SER A 33 -2.76 3.95 7.56
N GLU A 34 -3.91 3.29 7.52
CA GLU A 34 -4.10 2.01 6.87
C GLU A 34 -5.48 1.96 6.21
N LYS A 35 -5.56 1.28 5.07
CA LYS A 35 -6.81 0.96 4.38
C LYS A 35 -6.71 -0.44 3.74
N PRO A 36 -7.75 -1.27 3.81
CA PRO A 36 -7.86 -2.40 2.90
C PRO A 36 -8.18 -1.87 1.49
N TRP A 37 -7.61 -2.51 0.48
CA TRP A 37 -7.98 -2.34 -0.92
C TRP A 37 -8.64 -3.64 -1.41
N GLU A 38 -9.89 -3.50 -1.81
CA GLU A 38 -10.65 -4.58 -2.42
C GLU A 38 -10.13 -4.81 -3.85
N GLY A 39 -9.84 -6.06 -4.18
CA GLY A 39 -9.40 -6.44 -5.53
C GLY A 39 -10.40 -6.00 -6.60
N SER A 40 -9.90 -5.80 -7.81
CA SER A 40 -10.75 -5.52 -8.97
C SER A 40 -11.06 -6.84 -9.68
N PHE A 41 -12.30 -6.99 -10.13
CA PHE A 41 -12.73 -8.12 -10.95
C PHE A 41 -13.12 -7.64 -12.34
N ASP A 42 -12.89 -8.46 -13.36
CA ASP A 42 -13.48 -8.26 -14.68
C ASP A 42 -14.96 -8.62 -14.68
N ASP A 43 -15.66 -8.32 -15.77
CA ASP A 43 -17.06 -8.68 -15.99
C ASP A 43 -17.30 -10.20 -15.84
N ASP A 44 -16.28 -11.02 -16.14
CA ASP A 44 -16.29 -12.48 -15.97
C ASP A 44 -15.91 -12.94 -14.54
N GLN A 45 -15.84 -12.03 -13.57
CA GLN A 45 -15.41 -12.29 -12.19
C GLN A 45 -13.99 -12.86 -12.07
N THR A 46 -13.16 -12.68 -13.08
CA THR A 46 -11.73 -13.00 -13.00
C THR A 46 -11.03 -11.89 -12.22
N VAL A 47 -10.16 -12.26 -11.28
CA VAL A 47 -9.39 -11.29 -10.48
C VAL A 47 -8.43 -10.55 -11.42
N ILE A 48 -8.71 -9.26 -11.66
CA ILE A 48 -7.82 -8.36 -12.42
C ILE A 48 -6.69 -7.88 -11.50
N ASP A 49 -7.01 -7.59 -10.24
CA ASP A 49 -6.07 -7.12 -9.24
C ASP A 49 -6.19 -7.89 -7.93
N PRO A 50 -5.07 -8.26 -7.29
CA PRO A 50 -5.09 -8.93 -6.00
C PRO A 50 -5.70 -8.01 -4.93
N TYR A 51 -6.15 -8.64 -3.85
CA TYR A 51 -6.50 -7.93 -2.63
C TYR A 51 -5.23 -7.43 -1.96
N GLU A 52 -5.20 -6.13 -1.64
CA GLU A 52 -4.02 -5.50 -1.07
C GLU A 52 -4.36 -4.71 0.20
N ALA A 53 -3.54 -4.83 1.23
CA ALA A 53 -3.59 -3.93 2.37
C ALA A 53 -2.60 -2.80 2.17
N HIS A 54 -3.03 -1.58 2.45
CA HIS A 54 -2.33 -0.35 2.14
C HIS A 54 -2.04 0.40 3.44
N ALA A 55 -0.78 0.47 3.86
CA ALA A 55 -0.38 1.27 5.02
C ALA A 55 0.62 2.36 4.65
N VAL A 56 0.58 3.46 5.39
CA VAL A 56 1.54 4.57 5.28
C VAL A 56 2.25 4.71 6.60
N TYR A 57 3.57 4.72 6.56
CA TYR A 57 4.43 4.88 7.72
C TYR A 57 5.31 6.11 7.59
N GLU A 58 5.51 6.80 8.71
CA GLU A 58 6.73 7.56 8.89
C GLU A 58 7.88 6.59 9.17
N CYS A 59 9.04 6.87 8.58
CA CYS A 59 10.24 6.06 8.74
C CYS A 59 11.48 6.92 8.96
N GLU A 60 12.52 6.29 9.49
CA GLU A 60 13.81 6.92 9.76
C GLU A 60 14.95 6.13 9.14
N GLN A 61 15.89 6.80 8.50
CA GLN A 61 17.09 6.17 7.97
C GLN A 61 18.01 5.73 9.12
N VAL A 62 18.29 4.44 9.20
CA VAL A 62 19.22 3.86 10.18
C VAL A 62 20.63 3.78 9.59
N THR A 63 20.72 3.27 8.35
CA THR A 63 21.98 3.12 7.62
C THR A 63 21.85 3.81 6.27
N GLY A 64 22.84 4.63 5.89
CA GLY A 64 22.87 5.30 4.60
C GLY A 64 23.54 6.66 4.67
N LYS A 65 23.12 7.55 3.75
CA LYS A 65 23.75 8.86 3.52
C LYS A 65 23.45 9.89 4.63
N GLN A 66 22.30 9.76 5.29
CA GLN A 66 21.78 10.70 6.29
C GLN A 66 21.05 9.95 7.42
N PRO A 67 21.77 9.25 8.32
CA PRO A 67 21.15 8.63 9.49
C PRO A 67 20.29 9.62 10.29
N GLY A 68 19.11 9.19 10.72
CA GLY A 68 18.11 10.04 11.38
C GLY A 68 17.19 10.80 10.41
N GLN A 69 17.45 10.79 9.10
CA GLN A 69 16.57 11.42 8.13
C GLN A 69 15.18 10.78 8.17
N ARG A 70 14.14 11.61 8.18
CA ARG A 70 12.73 11.17 8.14
C ARG A 70 12.19 11.14 6.71
N ALA A 71 11.41 10.12 6.41
CA ALA A 71 10.76 9.91 5.12
C ALA A 71 9.39 9.22 5.29
N ILE A 72 8.68 9.00 4.18
CA ILE A 72 7.43 8.24 4.16
C ILE A 72 7.68 6.91 3.43
N ILE A 73 7.22 5.80 4.01
CA ILE A 73 7.12 4.52 3.31
C ILE A 73 5.65 4.14 3.19
N LYS A 74 5.20 3.91 1.95
CA LYS A 74 3.96 3.17 1.71
C LYS A 74 4.26 1.69 1.66
N VAL A 75 3.50 0.90 2.41
CA VAL A 75 3.56 -0.56 2.39
C VAL A 75 2.31 -1.10 1.71
N ARG A 76 2.50 -1.99 0.74
CA ARG A 76 1.43 -2.74 0.04
C ARG A 76 1.65 -4.22 0.32
N ILE A 77 0.64 -4.93 0.80
CA ILE A 77 0.74 -6.36 1.12
C ILE A 77 -0.42 -7.08 0.47
N GLU A 78 -0.14 -8.11 -0.32
CA GLU A 78 -1.16 -9.03 -0.82
C GLU A 78 -1.76 -9.83 0.35
N TYR A 79 -3.08 -9.93 0.42
CA TYR A 79 -3.77 -10.63 1.50
C TYR A 79 -4.93 -11.50 0.98
N ASP A 80 -5.31 -12.53 1.75
CA ASP A 80 -6.40 -13.43 1.40
C ASP A 80 -7.75 -12.85 1.86
N GLN A 81 -8.57 -12.46 0.88
CA GLN A 81 -9.92 -11.95 1.11
C GLN A 81 -10.91 -12.98 1.67
N ARG A 82 -10.67 -14.29 1.51
CA ARG A 82 -11.61 -15.33 1.97
C ARG A 82 -11.76 -15.31 3.48
N LEU A 83 -10.71 -14.88 4.15
CA LEU A 83 -10.75 -14.72 5.57
C LEU A 83 -11.65 -13.48 5.92
N SER A 84 -11.73 -12.45 5.04
CA SER A 84 -11.98 -11.03 5.46
C SER A 84 -13.44 -10.66 5.40
N HIS A 85 -14.21 -11.52 4.73
CA HIS A 85 -15.65 -11.51 4.71
C HIS A 85 -16.19 -12.82 5.27
N PRO A 86 -16.50 -12.90 6.58
CA PRO A 86 -17.20 -14.05 7.14
C PRO A 86 -18.60 -14.26 6.52
N ASP A 87 -19.18 -13.24 5.89
CA ASP A 87 -20.52 -13.30 5.27
C ASP A 87 -20.50 -13.77 3.79
N ILE A 88 -19.33 -13.86 3.14
CA ILE A 88 -19.22 -14.46 1.79
C ILE A 88 -19.33 -16.01 1.85
N ASN A 89 -19.31 -16.59 3.06
CA ASN A 89 -19.46 -18.03 3.28
C ASN A 89 -20.86 -18.61 3.05
N ALA A 90 -21.83 -17.86 2.55
CA ALA A 90 -23.17 -18.42 2.40
C ALA A 90 -23.57 -18.90 1.00
N ASN A 91 -23.16 -18.31 -0.13
CA ASN A 91 -23.83 -18.71 -1.40
C ASN A 91 -23.20 -18.45 -2.77
N LEU A 92 -21.98 -17.92 -2.94
CA LEU A 92 -21.43 -17.72 -4.30
C LEU A 92 -20.00 -18.30 -4.42
N PHE A 93 -19.96 -19.53 -4.91
CA PHE A 93 -18.85 -20.20 -5.61
C PHE A 93 -17.56 -20.64 -4.88
N TYR A 94 -17.32 -20.26 -3.63
CA TYR A 94 -16.29 -20.92 -2.82
C TYR A 94 -16.92 -21.50 -1.57
N ARG A 95 -17.11 -22.83 -1.55
CA ARG A 95 -17.24 -23.55 -0.27
C ARG A 95 -15.93 -23.32 0.48
N VAL A 96 -15.89 -22.36 1.39
CA VAL A 96 -14.94 -22.44 2.50
C VAL A 96 -15.40 -23.64 3.31
N PRO A 97 -14.64 -24.74 3.38
CA PRO A 97 -15.03 -25.88 4.19
C PRO A 97 -15.27 -25.36 5.62
N GLU A 98 -16.39 -25.78 6.18
CA GLU A 98 -16.73 -25.56 7.58
C GLU A 98 -15.53 -26.04 8.41
N ALA A 99 -14.81 -25.08 9.00
CA ALA A 99 -13.45 -25.19 9.55
C ALA A 99 -12.35 -25.47 8.50
N LEU A 100 -11.72 -24.41 8.01
CA LEU A 100 -10.35 -24.51 7.51
C LEU A 100 -9.46 -24.95 8.69
N ASP A 101 -8.81 -26.11 8.58
CA ASP A 101 -7.77 -26.53 9.50
C ASP A 101 -6.70 -25.41 9.54
N PRO A 102 -6.41 -24.79 10.69
CA PRO A 102 -5.39 -23.74 10.84
C PRO A 102 -4.04 -24.11 10.21
N ASP A 103 -3.72 -25.40 10.17
CA ASP A 103 -2.47 -25.95 9.63
C ASP A 103 -2.53 -26.19 8.10
N GLU A 104 -3.72 -26.26 7.47
CA GLU A 104 -3.88 -26.31 6.00
C GLU A 104 -3.91 -24.90 5.35
N VAL A 105 -4.21 -23.85 6.13
CA VAL A 105 -4.43 -22.48 5.63
C VAL A 105 -3.23 -21.84 4.93
N PRO A 106 -1.96 -21.99 5.38
CA PRO A 106 -0.82 -21.34 4.71
C PRO A 106 -0.54 -21.94 3.32
N THR A 107 -0.57 -23.27 3.20
CA THR A 107 -0.22 -23.97 1.95
C THR A 107 -1.26 -23.72 0.87
N ASP A 108 -2.54 -23.67 1.23
CA ASP A 108 -3.61 -23.35 0.29
C ASP A 108 -3.65 -21.87 -0.08
N ARG A 109 -3.34 -20.94 0.85
CA ARG A 109 -3.14 -19.52 0.52
C ARG A 109 -2.01 -19.30 -0.48
N ALA A 110 -0.88 -19.98 -0.28
CA ALA A 110 0.27 -19.85 -1.17
C ALA A 110 -0.04 -20.23 -2.63
N LYS A 111 -1.04 -21.09 -2.88
CA LYS A 111 -1.49 -21.43 -4.23
C LYS A 111 -2.21 -20.28 -4.95
N HIS A 112 -2.77 -19.34 -4.18
CA HIS A 112 -3.47 -18.17 -4.70
C HIS A 112 -2.63 -16.91 -4.74
N ALA A 113 -1.41 -16.96 -4.18
CA ALA A 113 -0.46 -15.88 -4.28
C ALA A 113 -0.12 -15.57 -5.74
N LEU A 114 -0.11 -14.29 -6.11
CA LEU A 114 0.40 -13.86 -7.41
C LEU A 114 1.94 -13.89 -7.49
N GLY A 115 2.61 -14.37 -6.45
CA GLY A 115 4.07 -14.39 -6.39
C GLY A 115 4.61 -12.96 -6.33
N MET A 116 5.52 -12.65 -7.26
CA MET A 116 6.10 -11.31 -7.41
C MET A 116 5.39 -10.42 -8.44
N GLN A 117 4.25 -10.87 -8.96
CA GLN A 117 3.46 -10.07 -9.88
C GLN A 117 2.62 -9.04 -9.09
N LEU A 118 3.06 -7.79 -9.13
CA LEU A 118 2.34 -6.67 -8.50
C LEU A 118 1.00 -6.42 -9.18
N GLY A 119 -0.02 -6.10 -8.38
CA GLY A 119 -1.27 -5.52 -8.84
C GLY A 119 -1.04 -4.25 -9.66
N TRP A 120 -1.95 -3.98 -10.60
CA TRP A 120 -1.90 -2.87 -11.54
C TRP A 120 -1.80 -1.53 -10.83
N ASN A 121 -2.58 -1.30 -9.77
CA ASN A 121 -2.55 -0.06 -8.99
C ASN A 121 -1.17 0.20 -8.37
N THR A 122 -0.59 -0.80 -7.70
CA THR A 122 0.75 -0.69 -7.09
C THR A 122 1.82 -0.46 -8.15
N ARG A 123 1.77 -1.18 -9.27
CA ARG A 123 2.70 -0.99 -10.40
C ARG A 123 2.59 0.42 -11.00
N ASN A 124 1.38 0.86 -11.30
CA ASN A 124 1.12 2.18 -11.88
C ASN A 124 1.56 3.31 -10.93
N GLU A 125 1.33 3.19 -9.62
CA GLU A 125 1.83 4.18 -8.65
C GLU A 125 3.36 4.29 -8.69
N ILE A 126 4.07 3.17 -8.70
CA ILE A 126 5.54 3.15 -8.79
C ILE A 126 6.01 3.80 -10.09
N GLU A 127 5.43 3.41 -11.24
CA GLU A 127 5.80 3.96 -12.56
C GLU A 127 5.55 5.46 -12.66
N GLN A 128 4.41 5.96 -12.17
CA GLN A 128 4.11 7.39 -12.19
C GLN A 128 5.04 8.17 -11.26
N LEU A 129 5.32 7.67 -10.05
CA LEU A 129 6.26 8.31 -9.13
C LEU A 129 7.68 8.36 -9.70
N GLN A 130 8.14 7.27 -10.34
CA GLN A 130 9.42 7.25 -11.06
C GLN A 130 9.46 8.31 -12.16
N ARG A 131 8.42 8.37 -13.01
CA ARG A 131 8.30 9.35 -14.10
C ARG A 131 8.34 10.78 -13.59
N LEU A 132 7.55 11.10 -12.57
CA LEU A 132 7.44 12.45 -12.00
C LEU A 132 8.72 12.87 -11.28
N THR A 133 9.38 11.93 -10.59
CA THR A 133 10.68 12.17 -9.94
C THR A 133 11.75 12.47 -10.99
N LYS A 134 11.83 11.68 -12.07
CA LYS A 134 12.77 11.90 -13.18
C LYS A 134 12.51 13.23 -13.90
N ALA A 135 11.25 13.66 -14.00
CA ALA A 135 10.87 14.95 -14.56
C ALA A 135 11.20 16.14 -13.61
N GLY A 136 11.65 15.88 -12.38
CA GLY A 136 11.96 16.94 -11.41
C GLY A 136 10.71 17.65 -10.89
N SER A 137 9.56 16.97 -10.85
CA SER A 137 8.32 17.52 -10.30
C SER A 137 8.54 18.09 -8.91
N LYS A 138 8.02 19.31 -8.68
CA LYS A 138 8.09 20.00 -7.39
C LYS A 138 6.81 19.86 -6.56
N VAL A 139 5.80 19.21 -7.12
CA VAL A 139 4.43 19.14 -6.56
C VAL A 139 4.00 17.72 -6.21
N THR A 140 4.90 16.76 -6.37
CA THR A 140 4.70 15.35 -6.00
C THR A 140 5.89 14.89 -5.19
N PRO A 141 5.70 14.01 -4.19
CA PRO A 141 6.81 13.41 -3.48
C PRO A 141 7.78 12.72 -4.45
N LYS A 142 9.07 12.95 -4.28
CA LYS A 142 10.12 12.19 -4.94
C LYS A 142 10.14 10.75 -4.43
N LEU A 143 10.21 9.82 -5.36
CA LEU A 143 10.54 8.44 -5.09
C LEU A 143 12.03 8.34 -4.75
N LEU A 144 12.35 7.81 -3.58
CA LEU A 144 13.72 7.59 -3.14
C LEU A 144 14.18 6.17 -3.47
N ALA A 145 13.34 5.17 -3.19
CA ALA A 145 13.62 3.77 -3.49
C ALA A 145 12.33 2.92 -3.48
N VAL A 146 12.41 1.73 -4.08
CA VAL A 146 11.36 0.70 -4.01
C VAL A 146 12.02 -0.61 -3.61
N ARG A 147 11.38 -1.37 -2.72
CA ARG A 147 11.76 -2.73 -2.36
C ARG A 147 10.55 -3.63 -2.51
N ILE A 148 10.73 -4.75 -3.19
CA ILE A 148 9.71 -5.80 -3.33
C ILE A 148 10.29 -7.04 -2.69
N GLU A 149 9.53 -7.65 -1.77
CA GLU A 149 9.91 -8.89 -1.11
C GLU A 149 8.77 -9.88 -1.22
N GLN A 150 9.10 -11.16 -1.28
CA GLN A 150 8.10 -12.20 -1.15
C GLN A 150 7.75 -12.38 0.33
N GLN A 151 6.47 -12.55 0.61
CA GLN A 151 5.98 -12.87 1.94
C GLN A 151 6.43 -14.28 2.31
N ASP A 152 7.25 -14.39 3.35
CA ASP A 152 7.76 -15.64 3.89
C ASP A 152 7.32 -15.85 5.34
N GLU A 153 7.71 -16.99 5.93
CA GLU A 153 7.40 -17.33 7.31
C GLU A 153 7.93 -16.30 8.33
N THR A 154 9.06 -15.64 8.05
CA THR A 154 9.63 -14.64 8.99
C THR A 154 8.79 -13.38 9.09
N LEU A 155 8.11 -13.03 8.00
CA LEU A 155 7.11 -11.99 7.96
C LEU A 155 5.85 -12.44 8.74
N MET A 156 5.43 -13.69 8.59
CA MET A 156 4.17 -14.19 9.13
C MET A 156 4.14 -14.44 10.65
N TRP A 157 5.28 -14.75 11.28
CA TRP A 157 5.31 -15.34 12.63
C TRP A 157 5.92 -14.47 13.74
N GLU A 158 5.88 -13.14 13.62
CA GLU A 158 6.15 -12.31 14.81
C GLU A 158 5.13 -12.65 15.90
N LYS A 159 5.59 -13.41 16.91
CA LYS A 159 4.81 -14.08 17.95
C LYS A 159 3.64 -13.22 18.42
N CYS A 160 2.45 -13.56 17.94
CA CYS A 160 1.25 -13.21 18.66
C CYS A 160 1.31 -13.98 19.98
N ASP A 161 1.11 -13.26 21.08
CA ASP A 161 1.10 -13.83 22.42
C ASP A 161 0.23 -15.09 22.43
N GLU A 162 0.71 -16.18 23.04
CA GLU A 162 0.31 -17.60 22.84
C GLU A 162 -1.19 -17.93 23.02
N SER A 163 -2.03 -16.92 23.24
CA SER A 163 -3.46 -17.03 23.52
C SER A 163 -4.39 -16.82 22.33
N GLN A 164 -3.91 -16.42 21.15
CA GLN A 164 -4.74 -16.31 19.94
C GLN A 164 -3.92 -16.63 18.70
N TYR A 165 -4.29 -17.71 18.00
CA TYR A 165 -3.95 -17.91 16.60
C TYR A 165 -4.60 -16.79 15.79
N ASP A 166 -4.00 -15.59 15.84
CA ASP A 166 -4.39 -14.46 15.00
C ASP A 166 -3.78 -14.74 13.62
N VAL A 167 -4.39 -15.69 12.90
CA VAL A 167 -4.01 -16.07 11.54
C VAL A 167 -4.19 -14.83 10.69
N ARG A 168 -3.14 -14.02 10.62
CA ARG A 168 -3.21 -12.78 9.86
C ARG A 168 -3.49 -13.14 8.41
N TRP A 169 -4.35 -12.32 7.85
CA TRP A 169 -4.75 -12.13 6.46
C TRP A 169 -3.69 -12.32 5.37
N TRP A 170 -2.42 -12.44 5.74
CA TRP A 170 -1.27 -12.38 4.84
C TRP A 170 -1.27 -13.58 3.88
N MET A 171 -0.67 -13.36 2.71
CA MET A 171 -0.63 -14.35 1.64
C MET A 171 0.80 -14.91 1.54
N PRO A 172 1.13 -16.03 2.21
CA PRO A 172 2.44 -16.65 2.02
C PRO A 172 2.75 -16.85 0.54
N GLY A 173 3.97 -16.51 0.11
CA GLY A 173 4.36 -16.52 -1.30
C GLY A 173 3.88 -15.32 -2.11
N GLY A 174 2.96 -14.49 -1.59
CA GLY A 174 2.55 -13.22 -2.20
C GLY A 174 3.61 -12.13 -2.02
N TYR A 175 3.32 -10.90 -2.43
CA TYR A 175 4.29 -9.80 -2.33
C TYR A 175 4.05 -8.86 -1.15
N VAL A 176 5.14 -8.25 -0.69
CA VAL A 176 5.13 -6.97 0.05
C VAL A 176 5.96 -5.94 -0.70
N VAL A 177 5.42 -4.75 -0.89
CA VAL A 177 6.11 -3.63 -1.52
C VAL A 177 6.30 -2.50 -0.53
N TYR A 178 7.53 -1.99 -0.47
CA TYR A 178 7.90 -0.77 0.24
C TYR A 178 8.23 0.32 -0.77
N ILE A 179 7.43 1.37 -0.81
CA ILE A 179 7.63 2.55 -1.67
C ILE A 179 8.13 3.69 -0.78
N LEU A 180 9.43 3.94 -0.78
CA LEU A 180 10.08 4.99 0.01
C LEU A 180 10.07 6.32 -0.75
N MET A 181 9.53 7.35 -0.13
CA MET A 181 9.35 8.68 -0.71
C MET A 181 9.78 9.78 0.26
N GLU A 182 10.09 10.96 -0.29
CA GLU A 182 10.35 12.14 0.54
C GLU A 182 9.13 12.48 1.42
N LYS A 183 9.39 12.91 2.66
CA LYS A 183 8.37 13.47 3.54
C LYS A 183 8.19 14.95 3.18
N LEU A 184 7.00 15.33 2.73
CA LEU A 184 6.65 16.72 2.46
C LEU A 184 6.07 17.39 3.71
N PRO A 185 6.51 18.60 4.08
CA PRO A 185 5.90 19.37 5.16
C PRO A 185 4.55 19.93 4.67
N ALA A 186 3.47 19.19 4.90
CA ALA A 186 2.14 19.63 4.49
C ALA A 186 1.05 19.15 5.46
N LEU A 187 0.00 19.95 5.57
CA LEU A 187 -1.24 19.55 6.21
C LEU A 187 -2.12 18.86 5.16
N GLY A 188 -2.58 17.65 5.46
CA GLY A 188 -3.57 16.96 4.63
C GLY A 188 -4.87 17.74 4.60
N LEU A 189 -5.32 18.16 3.42
CA LEU A 189 -6.58 18.87 3.26
C LEU A 189 -7.74 17.87 3.32
N THR A 190 -8.38 17.74 4.48
CA THR A 190 -9.60 16.92 4.62
C THR A 190 -10.81 17.64 4.05
N GLN A 191 -11.90 16.91 3.82
CA GLN A 191 -13.16 17.50 3.39
C GLN A 191 -13.64 18.56 4.40
N GLN A 192 -13.59 18.26 5.70
CA GLN A 192 -13.96 19.21 6.75
C GLN A 192 -13.10 20.47 6.69
N ILE A 193 -11.77 20.32 6.72
CA ILE A 193 -10.84 21.47 6.67
C ILE A 193 -11.13 22.30 5.42
N PHE A 194 -11.29 21.68 4.25
CA PHE A 194 -11.52 22.40 3.01
C PHE A 194 -12.82 23.21 3.02
N TRP A 195 -13.92 22.65 3.51
CA TRP A 195 -15.22 23.33 3.48
C TRP A 195 -15.37 24.41 4.56
N ASP A 196 -14.59 24.33 5.64
CA ASP A 196 -14.52 25.36 6.67
C ASP A 196 -13.75 26.61 6.23
N LEU A 197 -12.94 26.52 5.16
CA LEU A 197 -12.22 27.66 4.59
C LEU A 197 -13.18 28.66 3.91
N GLU A 198 -12.74 29.92 3.87
CA GLU A 198 -13.46 30.95 3.14
C GLU A 198 -13.59 30.59 1.65
N PHE A 199 -14.63 31.12 0.99
CA PHE A 199 -14.83 30.83 -0.43
C PHE A 199 -13.63 31.25 -1.28
N SER A 200 -13.03 32.41 -1.00
CA SER A 200 -11.83 32.93 -1.65
C SER A 200 -10.65 31.96 -1.56
N GLU A 201 -10.37 31.43 -0.37
CA GLU A 201 -9.31 30.45 -0.12
C GLU A 201 -9.56 29.14 -0.85
N ARG A 202 -10.79 28.63 -0.83
CA ARG A 202 -11.17 27.43 -1.60
C ARG A 202 -10.95 27.61 -3.09
N GLN A 203 -11.25 28.79 -3.65
CA GLN A 203 -10.99 29.08 -5.06
C GLN A 203 -9.49 29.16 -5.36
N ALA A 204 -8.69 29.76 -4.48
CA ALA A 204 -7.24 29.79 -4.62
C ALA A 204 -6.64 28.38 -4.63
N ILE A 205 -7.06 27.50 -3.71
CA ILE A 205 -6.62 26.10 -3.67
C ILE A 205 -6.98 25.37 -4.97
N ARG A 206 -8.22 25.50 -5.45
CA ARG A 206 -8.66 24.87 -6.72
C ARG A 206 -7.85 25.37 -7.92
N ALA A 207 -7.58 26.68 -7.98
CA ALA A 207 -6.81 27.28 -9.06
C ALA A 207 -5.35 26.78 -9.05
N SER A 208 -4.71 26.74 -7.88
CA SER A 208 -3.37 26.18 -7.71
C SER A 208 -3.33 24.70 -8.07
N PHE A 209 -4.26 23.89 -7.56
CA PHE A 209 -4.35 22.47 -7.90
C PHE A 209 -4.50 22.25 -9.41
N ARG A 210 -5.38 23.01 -10.07
CA ARG A 210 -5.57 22.92 -11.52
C ARG A 210 -4.29 23.26 -12.28
N LYS A 211 -3.62 24.35 -11.91
CA LYS A 211 -2.37 24.78 -12.55
C LYS A 211 -1.30 23.69 -12.45
N GLU A 212 -1.07 23.16 -11.25
CA GLU A 212 -0.03 22.16 -11.01
C GLU A 212 -0.39 20.81 -11.65
N LEU A 213 -1.65 20.38 -11.59
CA LEU A 213 -2.12 19.19 -12.31
C LEU A 213 -1.85 19.28 -13.81
N MET A 214 -2.16 20.42 -14.43
CA MET A 214 -1.91 20.63 -15.86
C MET A 214 -0.41 20.62 -16.20
N SER A 215 0.47 20.93 -15.25
CA SER A 215 1.93 20.89 -15.46
C SER A 215 2.49 19.46 -15.55
N VAL A 216 1.82 18.48 -14.92
CA VAL A 216 2.28 17.08 -14.83
C VAL A 216 1.54 16.13 -15.76
N LEU A 217 0.39 16.55 -16.29
CA LEU A 217 -0.34 15.80 -17.31
C LEU A 217 0.45 15.76 -18.62
N PRO A 218 0.39 14.65 -19.38
CA PRO A 218 0.99 14.59 -20.71
C PRO A 218 0.40 15.69 -21.58
N GLN A 219 1.22 16.62 -22.05
CA GLN A 219 0.77 17.55 -23.09
C GLN A 219 0.51 16.72 -24.35
N LYS A 220 -0.71 16.80 -24.90
CA LYS A 220 -1.00 16.18 -26.20
C LYS A 220 0.05 16.70 -27.18
N ALA A 221 0.82 15.79 -27.77
CA ALA A 221 1.70 16.12 -28.87
C ALA A 221 0.85 16.86 -29.90
N SER A 222 1.20 18.12 -30.17
CA SER A 222 0.66 18.85 -31.31
C SER A 222 0.88 17.96 -32.52
N ARG A 223 -0.18 17.37 -33.06
CA ARG A 223 -0.15 16.80 -34.39
C ARG A 223 0.05 17.98 -35.33
N THR A 224 1.29 18.26 -35.67
CA THR A 224 1.61 19.04 -36.86
C THR A 224 1.05 18.23 -38.01
N ILE A 225 -0.07 18.69 -38.57
CA ILE A 225 -0.56 18.22 -39.85
C ILE A 225 0.25 19.01 -40.86
N ASP A 226 1.25 18.36 -41.45
CA ASP A 226 1.84 18.80 -42.72
C ASP A 226 0.90 18.45 -43.87
#